data_AF-A0A2M8GYA7-F1
#
_entry.id   AF-A0A2M8GYA7-F1
#
_cell.length_a   1.000
_cell.length_b   1.000
_cell.length_c   1.000
_cell.angle_alpha   90.00
_cell.angle_beta   90.00
_cell.angle_gamma   90.00
#
_symmetry.space_group_name_H-M   'P 1'
#
loop_
_entity.id
_entity.type
_entity.pdbx_description
1 polymer ?
#
loop_
_entity_poly.entity_id
_entity_poly.type
_entity_poly.pdbx_seq_one_letter_code
_entity_poly.pdbx_strand_id
1 'polypeptide(L)'
;MKFHKLYTRLLLTSNSIYLRLVAFIKYGSWISLFSELRVEPGAEFSIGRNSRITSGSVIHVYKGARLCIKDNVWIGPYNIIYCQKGITINERVRVSHFCTITDNDYYVSNKTGITIDFLRKRCSEIVIGSNSWLCANATILRGVVVEENSIVKPGTCIKRKK
;
A
#
# COMPACT_ATOMS: atom_id res chain seq x y z
N MET A 1 6.36 7.93 29.44
CA MET A 1 5.79 7.09 28.34
C MET A 1 4.41 6.62 28.78
N LYS A 2 3.31 6.89 28.03
CA LYS A 2 2.09 6.01 27.94
C LYS A 2 0.83 6.67 27.32
N PHE A 3 0.56 7.96 27.50
CA PHE A 3 -0.70 8.57 26.99
C PHE A 3 -0.72 8.80 25.47
N HIS A 4 0.32 9.43 24.91
CA HIS A 4 0.35 9.74 23.49
C HIS A 4 0.30 8.48 22.60
N LYS A 5 1.04 7.42 22.97
CA LYS A 5 1.01 6.15 22.23
C LYS A 5 -0.35 5.46 22.29
N LEU A 6 -1.03 5.52 23.44
CA LEU A 6 -2.36 4.95 23.60
C LEU A 6 -3.40 5.73 22.77
N TYR A 7 -3.35 7.05 22.84
CA TYR A 7 -4.21 7.94 22.05
C TYR A 7 -4.06 7.70 20.55
N THR A 8 -2.82 7.64 20.04
CA THR A 8 -2.56 7.34 18.63
C THR A 8 -3.12 5.97 18.25
N ARG A 9 -2.95 4.94 19.09
CA ARG A 9 -3.52 3.61 18.81
C ARG A 9 -5.05 3.65 18.71
N LEU A 10 -5.72 4.32 19.65
CA LEU A 10 -7.17 4.47 19.64
C LEU A 10 -7.67 5.20 18.39
N LEU A 11 -7.01 6.29 18.00
CA LEU A 11 -7.33 7.00 16.76
C LEU A 11 -7.18 6.11 15.53
N LEU A 12 -6.08 5.37 15.43
CA LEU A 12 -5.82 4.48 14.30
C LEU A 12 -6.88 3.38 14.20
N THR A 13 -7.27 2.78 15.33
CA THR A 13 -8.30 1.74 15.36
C THR A 13 -9.68 2.30 14.99
N SER A 14 -10.06 3.45 15.54
CA SER A 14 -11.35 4.09 15.23
C SER A 14 -11.43 4.52 13.77
N ASN A 15 -10.36 5.09 13.22
CA ASN A 15 -10.26 5.43 11.81
C ASN A 15 -10.38 4.17 10.93
N SER A 16 -9.72 3.08 11.29
CA SER A 16 -9.82 1.81 10.55
C SER A 16 -11.26 1.30 10.47
N ILE A 17 -12.00 1.33 11.58
CA ILE A 17 -13.41 0.93 11.63
C ILE A 17 -14.27 1.86 10.76
N TYR A 18 -14.11 3.17 10.92
CA TYR A 18 -14.82 4.18 10.12
C TYR A 18 -14.60 3.98 8.61
N LEU A 19 -13.34 3.81 8.18
CA LEU A 19 -13.00 3.61 6.78
C LEU A 19 -13.63 2.34 6.19
N ARG A 20 -13.74 1.27 6.98
CA ARG A 20 -14.42 0.02 6.57
C ARG A 20 -15.90 0.22 6.36
N LEU A 21 -16.57 0.92 7.28
CA LEU A 21 -18.00 1.23 7.17
C LEU A 21 -18.27 2.12 5.95
N VAL A 22 -17.47 3.17 5.75
CA VAL A 22 -17.59 4.05 4.58
C VAL A 22 -17.34 3.26 3.28
N ALA A 23 -16.29 2.43 3.23
CA ALA A 23 -16.00 1.58 2.08
C ALA A 23 -17.22 0.71 1.72
N PHE A 24 -17.82 0.07 2.71
CA PHE A 24 -18.95 -0.83 2.52
C PHE A 24 -20.23 -0.08 2.10
N ILE A 25 -20.64 0.92 2.89
CA ILE A 25 -21.92 1.61 2.71
C ILE A 25 -21.92 2.49 1.45
N LYS A 26 -20.85 3.27 1.24
CA LYS A 26 -20.80 4.28 0.17
C LYS A 26 -20.33 3.72 -1.16
N TYR A 27 -19.44 2.72 -1.14
CA TYR A 27 -18.75 2.26 -2.34
C TYR A 27 -19.01 0.79 -2.68
N GLY A 28 -19.74 0.03 -1.85
CA GLY A 28 -19.91 -1.41 -2.04
C GLY A 28 -18.58 -2.17 -1.94
N SER A 29 -17.57 -1.54 -1.30
CA SER A 29 -16.21 -2.06 -1.21
C SER A 29 -15.98 -2.73 0.14
N TRP A 30 -15.24 -3.83 0.13
CA TRP A 30 -15.03 -4.64 1.31
C TRP A 30 -13.57 -4.63 1.75
N ILE A 31 -13.32 -4.19 2.98
CA ILE A 31 -12.00 -4.30 3.61
C ILE A 31 -12.14 -5.27 4.79
N SER A 32 -11.51 -6.45 4.68
CA SER A 32 -11.64 -7.54 5.66
C SER A 32 -11.24 -7.12 7.07
N LEU A 33 -12.06 -7.43 8.08
CA LEU A 33 -11.74 -7.19 9.50
C LEU A 33 -10.41 -7.85 9.93
N PHE A 34 -9.97 -8.88 9.22
CA PHE A 34 -8.71 -9.58 9.45
C PHE A 34 -7.52 -9.00 8.66
N SER A 35 -7.69 -7.86 7.98
CA SER A 35 -6.59 -7.08 7.43
C SER A 35 -6.17 -6.00 8.44
N GLU A 36 -4.88 -5.68 8.51
CA GLU A 36 -4.42 -4.51 9.24
C GLU A 36 -4.54 -3.28 8.32
N LEU A 37 -5.27 -2.26 8.76
CA LEU A 37 -5.37 -0.98 8.07
C LEU A 37 -5.01 0.12 9.06
N ARG A 38 -3.87 0.77 8.81
CA ARG A 38 -3.34 1.88 9.60
C ARG A 38 -3.18 3.09 8.69
N VAL A 39 -3.93 4.15 8.99
CA VAL A 39 -3.84 5.43 8.29
C VAL A 39 -3.46 6.49 9.31
N GLU A 40 -2.23 6.99 9.22
CA GLU A 40 -1.70 7.96 10.19
C GLU A 40 -2.35 9.35 10.05
N PRO A 41 -2.33 10.18 11.10
CA PRO A 41 -2.83 11.54 11.01
C PRO A 41 -2.17 12.33 9.87
N GLY A 42 -2.99 12.97 9.04
CA GLY A 42 -2.54 13.71 7.86
C GLY A 42 -2.20 12.83 6.64
N ALA A 43 -2.44 11.52 6.71
CA ALA A 43 -2.39 10.63 5.55
C ALA A 43 -3.76 10.54 4.88
N GLU A 44 -3.75 10.23 3.58
CA GLU A 44 -4.96 10.06 2.77
C GLU A 44 -5.10 8.62 2.31
N PHE A 45 -6.25 8.01 2.62
CA PHE A 45 -6.62 6.69 2.11
C PHE A 45 -7.96 6.80 1.37
N SER A 46 -8.00 6.29 0.15
CA SER A 46 -9.23 6.18 -0.63
C SER A 46 -9.35 4.80 -1.27
N ILE A 47 -10.59 4.30 -1.31
CA ILE A 47 -10.97 3.08 -2.00
C ILE A 47 -12.19 3.38 -2.89
N GLY A 48 -12.08 2.99 -4.15
CA GLY A 48 -13.13 3.12 -5.16
C GLY A 48 -14.24 2.10 -4.96
N ARG A 49 -15.17 2.02 -5.92
CA ARG A 49 -16.34 1.14 -5.89
C ARG A 49 -16.00 -0.31 -6.20
N ASN A 50 -16.77 -1.25 -5.65
CA ASN A 50 -16.65 -2.69 -5.92
C ASN A 50 -15.23 -3.25 -5.75
N SER A 51 -14.47 -2.67 -4.81
CA SER A 51 -13.09 -3.04 -4.53
C SER A 51 -13.00 -3.87 -3.26
N ARG A 52 -12.03 -4.78 -3.20
CA ARG A 52 -11.89 -5.71 -2.08
C ARG A 52 -10.45 -5.79 -1.60
N ILE A 53 -10.26 -5.69 -0.29
CA ILE A 53 -9.02 -5.99 0.42
C ILE A 53 -9.30 -7.18 1.32
N THR A 54 -8.64 -8.30 1.08
CA THR A 54 -8.90 -9.54 1.82
C THR A 54 -7.99 -9.71 3.04
N SER A 55 -8.25 -10.78 3.79
CA SER A 55 -7.65 -11.05 5.10
C SER A 55 -6.13 -11.20 5.08
N GLY A 56 -5.51 -10.87 6.21
CA GLY A 56 -4.06 -10.99 6.41
C GLY A 56 -3.24 -9.91 5.71
N SER A 57 -3.85 -9.06 4.87
CA SER A 57 -3.15 -7.95 4.25
C SER A 57 -2.81 -6.87 5.28
N VAL A 58 -1.62 -6.29 5.17
CA VAL A 58 -1.10 -5.21 6.03
C VAL A 58 -0.98 -3.95 5.18
N ILE A 59 -1.79 -2.94 5.49
CA ILE A 59 -1.85 -1.67 4.75
C ILE A 59 -1.52 -0.53 5.71
N HIS A 60 -0.35 0.07 5.54
CA HIS A 60 0.08 1.24 6.30
C HIS A 60 0.23 2.43 5.37
N VAL A 61 -0.51 3.50 5.68
CA VAL A 61 -0.41 4.80 5.03
C VAL A 61 0.16 5.78 6.06
N TYR A 62 1.40 6.18 5.86
CA TYR A 62 2.15 6.99 6.82
C TYR A 62 1.81 8.48 6.69
N LYS A 63 2.16 9.26 7.72
CA LYS A 63 1.87 10.70 7.80
C LYS A 63 2.26 11.43 6.51
N GLY A 64 1.29 12.14 5.91
CA GLY A 64 1.48 12.93 4.70
C GLY A 64 1.51 12.12 3.40
N ALA A 65 1.33 10.79 3.47
CA ALA A 65 1.29 9.93 2.29
C ALA A 65 -0.14 9.76 1.76
N ARG A 66 -0.26 9.38 0.49
CA ARG A 66 -1.54 9.10 -0.17
C ARG A 66 -1.61 7.71 -0.80
N LEU A 67 -2.51 6.87 -0.31
CA LEU A 67 -2.87 5.59 -0.93
C LEU A 67 -4.23 5.72 -1.62
N CYS A 68 -4.25 5.57 -2.94
CA CYS A 68 -5.47 5.61 -3.75
C CYS A 68 -5.70 4.26 -4.44
N ILE A 69 -6.77 3.58 -4.05
CA ILE A 69 -7.26 2.36 -4.70
C ILE A 69 -8.50 2.74 -5.50
N LYS A 70 -8.50 2.51 -6.81
CA LYS A 70 -9.62 2.85 -7.69
C LYS A 70 -10.70 1.75 -7.71
N ASP A 71 -11.60 1.83 -8.68
CA ASP A 71 -12.77 0.97 -8.79
C ASP A 71 -12.40 -0.44 -9.29
N ASN A 72 -13.18 -1.43 -8.85
CA ASN A 72 -13.08 -2.82 -9.27
C ASN A 72 -11.70 -3.46 -9.00
N VAL A 73 -11.00 -3.03 -7.96
CA VAL A 73 -9.70 -3.57 -7.56
C VAL A 73 -9.87 -4.73 -6.59
N TRP A 74 -9.12 -5.81 -6.78
CA TRP A 74 -9.08 -6.91 -5.83
C TRP A 74 -7.66 -7.09 -5.31
N ILE A 75 -7.49 -6.96 -4.00
CA ILE A 75 -6.26 -7.21 -3.26
C ILE A 75 -6.45 -8.50 -2.48
N GLY A 76 -5.76 -9.54 -2.92
CA GLY A 76 -5.75 -10.87 -2.34
C GLY A 76 -5.16 -10.91 -0.92
N PRO A 77 -5.06 -12.11 -0.34
CA PRO A 77 -4.71 -12.25 1.06
C PRO A 77 -3.21 -12.05 1.28
N TYR A 78 -2.85 -11.62 2.49
CA TYR A 78 -1.46 -11.51 2.95
C TYR A 78 -0.58 -10.58 2.10
N ASN A 79 -1.15 -9.53 1.52
CA ASN A 79 -0.37 -8.49 0.84
C ASN A 79 0.21 -7.48 1.83
N ILE A 80 1.41 -6.97 1.54
CA ILE A 80 2.03 -5.89 2.31
C ILE A 80 2.04 -4.62 1.45
N ILE A 81 1.40 -3.56 1.94
CA ILE A 81 1.34 -2.25 1.27
C ILE A 81 1.82 -1.19 2.25
N TYR A 82 3.02 -0.65 2.00
CA TYR A 82 3.62 0.42 2.79
C TYR A 82 3.73 1.69 1.94
N CYS A 83 2.96 2.70 2.31
CA CYS A 83 2.81 3.94 1.57
C CYS A 83 3.35 5.12 2.38
N GLN A 84 4.58 5.53 2.10
CA GLN A 84 5.30 6.64 2.74
C GLN A 84 5.20 7.96 1.95
N LYS A 85 4.85 7.90 0.66
CA LYS A 85 4.67 9.07 -0.21
C LYS A 85 3.37 8.99 -1.02
N GLY A 86 3.27 8.06 -1.96
CA GLY A 86 2.16 7.95 -2.89
C GLY A 86 2.10 6.60 -3.58
N ILE A 87 0.97 5.89 -3.44
CA ILE A 87 0.68 4.67 -4.18
C ILE A 87 -0.70 4.81 -4.83
N THR A 88 -0.76 4.62 -6.14
CA THR A 88 -2.02 4.57 -6.89
C THR A 88 -2.18 3.19 -7.52
N ILE A 89 -3.29 2.52 -7.19
CA ILE A 89 -3.72 1.28 -7.83
C ILE A 89 -4.95 1.61 -8.68
N ASN A 90 -4.77 1.63 -10.00
CA ASN A 90 -5.84 2.00 -10.93
C ASN A 90 -6.90 0.90 -11.07
N GLU A 91 -7.90 1.17 -11.91
CA GLU A 91 -9.11 0.36 -12.00
C GLU A 91 -8.84 -1.05 -12.51
N ARG A 92 -9.69 -1.99 -12.09
CA ARG A 92 -9.65 -3.40 -12.56
C ARG A 92 -8.32 -4.11 -12.31
N VAL A 93 -7.53 -3.64 -11.35
CA VAL A 93 -6.31 -4.32 -10.94
C VAL A 93 -6.62 -5.55 -10.10
N ARG A 94 -5.85 -6.61 -10.33
CA ARG A 94 -5.79 -7.80 -9.48
C ARG A 94 -4.42 -7.87 -8.83
N VAL A 95 -4.38 -7.87 -7.50
CA VAL A 95 -3.18 -8.20 -6.72
C VAL A 95 -3.42 -9.58 -6.13
N SER A 96 -2.61 -10.56 -6.51
CA SER A 96 -2.69 -11.92 -5.99
C SER A 96 -2.25 -11.97 -4.51
N HIS A 97 -1.97 -13.15 -3.98
CA HIS A 97 -1.52 -13.34 -2.60
C HIS A 97 -0.03 -12.98 -2.43
N PHE A 98 0.35 -12.58 -1.22
CA PHE A 98 1.75 -12.40 -0.81
C PHE A 98 2.57 -11.38 -1.62
N CYS A 99 1.92 -10.41 -2.29
CA CYS A 99 2.66 -9.35 -2.96
C CYS A 99 3.11 -8.28 -1.95
N THR A 100 4.23 -7.61 -2.26
CA THR A 100 4.73 -6.46 -1.51
C THR A 100 4.73 -5.23 -2.41
N ILE A 101 4.12 -4.13 -1.97
CA ILE A 101 4.11 -2.84 -2.66
C ILE A 101 4.64 -1.79 -1.67
N THR A 102 5.84 -1.28 -1.91
CA THR A 102 6.51 -0.33 -0.99
C THR A 102 7.15 0.82 -1.76
N ASP A 103 6.65 2.04 -1.53
CA ASP A 103 7.11 3.25 -2.21
C ASP A 103 8.32 3.92 -1.54
N ASN A 104 8.91 3.24 -0.55
CA ASN A 104 10.08 3.69 0.19
C ASN A 104 11.17 2.62 0.36
N ASP A 105 12.41 3.08 0.46
CA ASP A 105 13.56 2.33 0.97
C ASP A 105 14.44 3.24 1.85
N TYR A 106 15.56 2.72 2.36
CA TYR A 106 16.52 3.48 3.14
C TYR A 106 17.58 4.14 2.25
N TYR A 107 18.12 5.27 2.69
CA TYR A 107 19.28 5.85 2.04
C TYR A 107 20.52 4.96 2.25
N VAL A 108 21.24 4.69 1.17
CA VAL A 108 22.46 3.87 1.18
C VAL A 108 23.58 4.67 0.53
N SER A 109 24.68 4.88 1.27
CA SER A 109 25.92 5.48 0.77
C SER A 109 26.91 4.38 0.42
N ASN A 110 27.62 4.55 -0.70
CA ASN A 110 28.65 3.63 -1.18
C ASN A 110 30.03 4.31 -1.33
N LYS A 111 30.21 5.54 -0.85
CA LYS A 111 31.42 6.34 -1.12
C LYS A 111 32.68 5.80 -0.44
N THR A 112 32.54 5.24 0.77
CA THR A 112 33.65 4.73 1.60
C THR A 112 33.36 3.34 2.15
N GLY A 113 32.50 2.57 1.45
CA GLY A 113 31.86 1.35 1.95
C GLY A 113 30.34 1.47 1.97
N ILE A 114 29.64 0.36 2.19
CA ILE A 114 28.17 0.34 2.28
C ILE A 114 27.77 0.85 3.67
N THR A 115 27.04 1.95 3.72
CA THR A 115 26.43 2.47 4.96
C THR A 115 24.95 2.72 4.73
N ILE A 116 24.11 2.25 5.65
CA ILE A 116 22.66 2.38 5.60
C ILE A 116 22.21 3.42 6.64
N ASP A 117 21.49 4.44 6.20
CA ASP A 117 20.86 5.42 7.07
C ASP A 117 19.43 4.95 7.39
N PHE A 118 19.24 4.42 8.59
CA PHE A 118 17.95 3.89 9.05
C PHE A 118 16.94 4.99 9.42
N LEU A 119 17.36 6.26 9.51
CA LEU A 119 16.47 7.39 9.81
C LEU A 119 15.98 8.07 8.53
N ARG A 120 16.80 8.04 7.47
CA ARG A 120 16.49 8.70 6.20
C ARG A 120 15.86 7.74 5.19
N LYS A 121 14.60 7.99 4.87
CA LYS A 121 13.87 7.30 3.80
C LYS A 121 14.12 7.96 2.44
N ARG A 122 14.13 7.15 1.37
CA ARG A 122 13.94 7.63 0.01
C ARG A 122 12.58 7.15 -0.45
N CYS A 123 11.77 8.06 -0.96
CA CYS A 123 10.41 7.74 -1.38
C CYS A 123 10.18 8.17 -2.84
N SER A 124 9.50 7.34 -3.61
CA SER A 124 9.08 7.67 -4.97
C SER A 124 7.76 6.96 -5.26
N GLU A 125 6.84 7.69 -5.88
CA GLU A 125 5.48 7.20 -6.12
C GLU A 125 5.46 5.91 -6.91
N ILE A 126 4.47 5.07 -6.62
CA ILE A 126 4.16 3.86 -7.37
C ILE A 126 2.80 4.04 -8.05
N VAL A 127 2.73 3.67 -9.33
CA VAL A 127 1.47 3.61 -10.07
C VAL A 127 1.30 2.23 -10.67
N ILE A 128 0.20 1.57 -10.35
CA ILE A 128 -0.21 0.32 -10.99
C ILE A 128 -1.31 0.65 -12.01
N GLY A 129 -1.01 0.45 -13.29
CA GLY A 129 -1.89 0.73 -14.42
C GLY A 129 -3.17 -0.10 -14.42
N SER A 130 -4.18 0.41 -15.13
CA SER A 130 -5.49 -0.19 -15.22
C SER A 130 -5.44 -1.59 -15.87
N ASN A 131 -6.36 -2.48 -15.50
CA ASN A 131 -6.46 -3.83 -16.08
C ASN A 131 -5.17 -4.67 -15.97
N SER A 132 -4.40 -4.45 -14.90
CA SER A 132 -3.14 -5.16 -14.66
C SER A 132 -3.27 -6.22 -13.56
N TRP A 133 -2.45 -7.26 -13.66
CA TRP A 133 -2.40 -8.36 -12.68
C TRP A 133 -1.01 -8.48 -12.07
N LEU A 134 -0.92 -8.30 -10.76
CA LEU A 134 0.25 -8.67 -9.97
C LEU A 134 0.10 -10.11 -9.50
N CYS A 135 0.84 -11.04 -10.11
CA CYS A 135 0.82 -12.44 -9.71
C CYS A 135 1.49 -12.65 -8.34
N ALA A 136 1.23 -13.83 -7.74
CA ALA A 136 1.61 -14.13 -6.37
C ALA A 136 3.11 -13.88 -6.09
N ASN A 137 3.41 -13.39 -4.89
CA ASN A 137 4.78 -13.10 -4.44
C ASN A 137 5.53 -12.02 -5.25
N ALA A 138 4.83 -11.20 -6.06
CA ALA A 138 5.46 -10.08 -6.74
C ALA A 138 5.83 -8.96 -5.74
N THR A 139 6.96 -8.29 -5.97
CA THR A 139 7.44 -7.15 -5.19
C THR A 139 7.56 -5.91 -6.08
N ILE A 140 6.85 -4.85 -5.76
CA ILE A 140 6.84 -3.57 -6.47
C ILE A 140 7.51 -2.52 -5.59
N LEU A 141 8.66 -2.00 -6.05
CA LEU A 141 9.47 -1.05 -5.30
C LEU A 141 9.22 0.40 -5.75
N ARG A 142 9.71 1.34 -4.93
CA ARG A 142 9.57 2.78 -5.15
C ARG A 142 9.87 3.22 -6.58
N GLY A 143 9.04 4.12 -7.09
CA GLY A 143 9.22 4.71 -8.42
C GLY A 143 8.82 3.82 -9.58
N VAL A 144 8.28 2.63 -9.32
CA VAL A 144 7.78 1.76 -10.38
C VAL A 144 6.44 2.27 -10.90
N VAL A 145 6.33 2.30 -12.22
CA VAL A 145 5.07 2.39 -12.95
C VAL A 145 4.86 1.05 -13.63
N VAL A 146 3.80 0.33 -13.26
CA VAL A 146 3.31 -0.82 -14.02
C VAL A 146 2.36 -0.25 -15.06
N GLU A 147 2.62 -0.50 -16.34
CA GLU A 147 1.76 -0.02 -17.42
C GLU A 147 0.37 -0.65 -17.35
N GLU A 148 -0.58 -0.05 -18.07
CA GLU A 148 -1.91 -0.63 -18.22
C GLU A 148 -1.84 -1.95 -18.99
N ASN A 149 -2.81 -2.83 -18.80
CA ASN A 149 -2.90 -4.13 -19.47
C ASN A 149 -1.66 -5.03 -19.28
N SER A 150 -1.00 -4.90 -18.13
CA SER A 150 0.25 -5.60 -17.84
C SER A 150 0.07 -6.75 -16.84
N ILE A 151 0.85 -7.81 -17.02
CA ILE A 151 0.93 -8.92 -16.06
C ILE A 151 2.34 -8.94 -15.46
N VAL A 152 2.43 -8.73 -14.16
CA VAL A 152 3.67 -8.94 -13.40
C VAL A 152 3.73 -10.40 -13.00
N LYS A 153 4.74 -11.12 -13.52
CA LYS A 153 4.91 -12.55 -13.30
C LYS A 153 5.10 -12.89 -11.81
N PRO A 154 4.74 -14.12 -11.38
CA PRO A 154 4.89 -14.54 -9.99
C PRO A 154 6.33 -14.39 -9.51
N GLY A 155 6.52 -14.01 -8.24
CA GLY A 155 7.85 -13.89 -7.62
C GLY A 155 8.75 -12.78 -8.18
N THR A 156 8.25 -11.93 -9.09
CA THR A 156 9.06 -10.90 -9.74
C THR A 156 9.28 -9.71 -8.80
N CYS A 157 10.53 -9.24 -8.70
CA CYS A 157 10.85 -7.97 -8.05
C CYS A 157 11.09 -6.88 -9.11
N ILE A 158 10.20 -5.89 -9.16
CA ILE A 158 10.29 -4.76 -10.07
C ILE A 158 10.87 -3.55 -9.33
N LYS A 159 11.90 -2.96 -9.91
CA LYS A 159 12.50 -1.68 -9.47
C LYS A 159 12.66 -0.75 -10.65
N ARG A 160 12.54 0.56 -10.42
CA ARG A 160 12.86 1.56 -11.45
C ARG A 160 14.34 1.43 -11.85
N LYS A 161 14.64 1.52 -13.16
CA LYS A 161 16.02 1.66 -13.62
C LYS A 161 16.61 2.96 -13.02
N LYS A 162 17.87 2.88 -12.59
CA LYS A 162 18.60 4.01 -11.99
C LYS A 162 18.80 5.12 -13.01
#